data_AF-A9B3B8-F1
#
_entry.id   AF-A9B3B8-F1
#
_cell.length_a   1.000
_cell.length_b   1.000
_cell.length_c   1.000
_cell.angle_alpha   90.00
_cell.angle_beta   90.00
_cell.angle_gamma   90.00
#
_symmetry.space_group_name_H-M   'P 1'
#
loop_
_entity.id
_entity.type
_entity.pdbx_description
1 polymer ?
#
loop_
_entity_poly.entity_id
_entity_poly.type
_entity_poly.pdbx_seq_one_letter_code
_entity_poly.pdbx_strand_id
1 'polypeptide(L)'
;MLPRPPATAWWVFRPIAGIDLTGDNPNLFNNPLFGDALLINQADLLRYLDEVKSDSRIADHHGSYLGICQSGVLNTKWFDEEHSNEHFMLQAAIRQQQIAGFLSIMGLIQPNDVYQCGLTYDFIRQKDHFVLYNIHEEDWLSSRANGISLETFTCSANYDILEWSYSQFETFCTNNEINKLFQYMHSNAQNPIQITLRQAVARLYKAIMATTYTDQLLGAITTLEILLTNDHSRTPYKKIKERIRTILGSELTTRYALETVFESRNHYVHRGTDLVERTIPLQAVGLAIATILRYADACIDYKTKDQLLNDLDRRLQTTRTNTSRQKQLYYLLDQPYSIALFKYIDKTLEFDCEFNKGLYDRTDRIFEPENSFDD
;
A
#
# COMPACT_ATOMS: atom_id res chain seq x y z
N MET A 1 -36.63 -23.38 11.20
CA MET A 1 -35.31 -22.76 11.07
C MET A 1 -35.01 -22.06 12.38
N LEU A 2 -33.87 -22.34 13.01
CA LEU A 2 -33.45 -21.58 14.20
C LEU A 2 -33.18 -20.13 13.79
N PRO A 3 -33.52 -19.14 14.64
CA PRO A 3 -33.21 -17.74 14.36
C PRO A 3 -31.70 -17.57 14.20
N ARG A 4 -31.27 -16.89 13.13
CA ARG A 4 -29.86 -16.53 12.97
C ARG A 4 -29.48 -15.55 14.10
N PRO A 5 -28.31 -15.70 14.75
CA PRO A 5 -27.83 -14.71 15.71
C PRO A 5 -27.79 -13.32 15.08
N PRO A 6 -27.97 -12.24 15.86
CA PRO A 6 -27.71 -10.90 15.38
C PRO A 6 -26.23 -10.75 15.01
N ALA A 7 -25.94 -9.89 14.03
CA ALA A 7 -24.55 -9.55 13.71
C ALA A 7 -23.92 -8.80 14.89
N THR A 8 -22.74 -9.21 15.30
CA THR A 8 -21.94 -8.57 16.35
C THR A 8 -20.66 -8.00 15.76
N ALA A 9 -20.05 -7.02 16.44
CA ALA A 9 -18.82 -6.39 16.00
C ALA A 9 -17.60 -7.18 16.48
N TRP A 10 -16.70 -7.48 15.56
CA TRP A 10 -15.50 -8.27 15.79
C TRP A 10 -14.28 -7.56 15.23
N TRP A 11 -13.20 -7.57 15.99
CA TRP A 11 -11.90 -7.09 15.56
C TRP A 11 -11.07 -8.25 15.03
N VAL A 12 -10.60 -8.13 13.79
CA VAL A 12 -9.68 -9.08 13.14
C VAL A 12 -8.28 -8.48 13.16
N PHE A 13 -7.43 -8.98 14.06
CA PHE A 13 -6.04 -8.59 14.17
C PHE A 13 -5.15 -9.51 13.34
N ARG A 14 -4.26 -8.90 12.55
CA ARG A 14 -3.14 -9.61 11.93
C ARG A 14 -1.82 -8.93 12.29
N PRO A 15 -0.76 -9.73 12.50
CA PRO A 15 0.55 -9.18 12.79
C PRO A 15 1.00 -8.33 11.61
N ILE A 16 1.43 -7.11 11.90
CA ILE A 16 2.15 -6.30 10.94
C ILE A 16 3.64 -6.37 11.21
N ALA A 17 4.42 -6.16 10.17
CA ALA A 17 5.86 -6.18 10.28
C ALA A 17 6.47 -4.91 9.69
N GLY A 18 7.66 -4.56 10.19
CA GLY A 18 8.35 -3.35 9.80
C GLY A 18 7.84 -2.07 10.47
N ILE A 19 6.75 -2.09 11.26
CA ILE A 19 6.31 -0.95 12.08
C ILE A 19 6.05 -1.43 13.52
N ASP A 20 6.50 -0.64 14.48
CA ASP A 20 6.06 -0.74 15.86
C ASP A 20 5.58 0.62 16.40
N LEU A 21 4.33 0.66 16.86
CA LEU A 21 3.72 1.86 17.40
C LEU A 21 3.91 1.95 18.91
N THR A 22 4.68 2.94 19.36
CA THR A 22 4.98 3.16 20.78
C THR A 22 4.11 4.27 21.40
N GLY A 23 4.00 4.22 22.73
CA GLY A 23 3.23 5.17 23.54
C GLY A 23 1.79 4.73 23.80
N ASP A 24 1.19 5.26 24.86
CA ASP A 24 -0.18 4.91 25.27
C ASP A 24 -1.21 5.67 24.41
N ASN A 25 -2.15 4.93 23.82
CA ASN A 25 -3.39 5.51 23.30
C ASN A 25 -4.59 4.83 24.00
N PRO A 26 -5.13 5.43 25.07
CA PRO A 26 -6.12 4.77 25.93
C PRO A 26 -7.48 4.53 25.26
N ASN A 27 -7.70 5.04 24.04
CA ASN A 27 -9.01 5.01 23.36
C ASN A 27 -8.96 4.40 21.95
N LEU A 28 -7.98 3.55 21.63
CA LEU A 28 -7.80 2.99 20.27
C LEU A 28 -9.06 2.32 19.70
N PHE A 29 -9.80 1.59 20.54
CA PHE A 29 -11.04 0.91 20.13
C PHE A 29 -12.22 1.86 19.96
N ASN A 30 -12.24 2.98 20.70
CA ASN A 30 -13.32 3.97 20.65
C ASN A 30 -13.09 5.01 19.55
N ASN A 31 -11.83 5.28 19.20
CA ASN A 31 -11.44 6.22 18.17
C ASN A 31 -10.34 5.60 17.28
N PRO A 32 -10.69 4.59 16.47
CA PRO A 32 -9.73 3.92 15.60
C PRO A 32 -9.17 4.86 14.52
N LEU A 33 -7.86 4.74 14.26
CA LEU A 33 -7.10 5.58 13.33
C LEU A 33 -7.70 5.67 11.92
N PHE A 34 -8.36 4.60 11.47
CA PHE A 34 -8.99 4.52 10.15
C PHE A 34 -10.50 4.26 10.22
N GLY A 35 -11.16 4.73 11.29
CA GLY A 35 -12.61 4.65 11.47
C GLY A 35 -13.15 3.24 11.76
N ASP A 36 -12.76 2.24 10.97
CA ASP A 36 -13.06 0.82 11.16
C ASP A 36 -11.80 -0.01 11.45
N ALA A 37 -10.63 0.63 11.59
CA ALA A 37 -9.38 -0.08 11.77
C ALA A 37 -8.37 0.69 12.63
N LEU A 38 -7.56 -0.07 13.36
CA LEU A 38 -6.57 0.44 14.30
C LEU A 38 -5.24 -0.29 14.15
N LEU A 39 -4.16 0.40 14.52
CA LEU A 39 -2.86 -0.18 14.75
C LEU A 39 -2.67 -0.27 16.26
N ILE A 40 -2.21 -1.42 16.76
CA ILE A 40 -2.02 -1.67 18.20
C ILE A 40 -0.71 -2.43 18.40
N ASN A 41 0.11 -2.03 19.36
CA ASN A 41 1.31 -2.80 19.70
C ASN A 41 0.93 -4.11 20.41
N GLN A 42 1.84 -5.09 20.39
CA GLN A 42 1.62 -6.39 21.02
C GLN A 42 1.27 -6.27 22.51
N ALA A 43 1.96 -5.39 23.25
CA ALA A 43 1.79 -5.26 24.70
C ALA A 43 0.37 -4.79 25.06
N ASP A 44 -0.16 -3.81 24.32
CA ASP A 44 -1.52 -3.30 24.49
C ASP A 44 -2.55 -4.35 24.08
N LEU A 45 -2.34 -5.04 22.96
CA LEU A 45 -3.25 -6.12 22.54
C LEU A 45 -3.36 -7.22 23.62
N LEU A 46 -2.22 -7.66 24.18
CA LEU A 46 -2.20 -8.66 25.25
C LEU A 46 -2.91 -8.19 26.53
N ARG A 47 -2.86 -6.89 26.86
CA ARG A 47 -3.63 -6.32 27.98
C ARG A 47 -5.13 -6.47 27.77
N TYR A 48 -5.63 -6.32 26.54
CA TYR A 48 -7.05 -6.45 26.22
C TYR A 48 -7.55 -7.90 26.14
N LEU A 49 -6.67 -8.84 25.79
CA LEU A 49 -7.02 -10.26 25.70
C LEU A 49 -6.97 -10.99 27.06
N ASP A 50 -6.62 -10.29 28.15
CA ASP A 50 -6.35 -10.86 29.50
C ASP A 50 -5.33 -12.03 29.47
N GLU A 51 -4.48 -12.05 28.44
CA GLU A 51 -3.59 -13.18 28.15
C GLU A 51 -2.30 -13.17 28.98
N VAL A 52 -2.12 -12.22 29.90
CA VAL A 52 -0.95 -12.15 30.79
C VAL A 52 -0.83 -13.36 31.74
N LYS A 53 -1.77 -14.32 31.70
CA LYS A 53 -1.84 -15.47 32.63
C LYS A 53 -1.81 -16.87 32.01
N SER A 54 -1.73 -17.04 30.70
CA SER A 54 -1.61 -18.39 30.10
C SER A 54 -0.58 -18.39 29.00
N ASP A 55 -0.02 -19.56 28.66
CA ASP A 55 0.98 -19.80 27.61
C ASP A 55 0.49 -19.41 26.19
N SER A 56 0.08 -18.17 26.02
CA SER A 56 -0.57 -17.66 24.83
C SER A 56 0.46 -17.47 23.73
N ARG A 57 0.12 -17.98 22.56
CA ARG A 57 1.01 -18.05 21.39
C ARG A 57 1.08 -16.70 20.65
N ILE A 58 0.42 -15.66 21.17
CA ILE A 58 0.51 -14.26 20.75
C ILE A 58 1.83 -13.64 21.22
N ALA A 59 2.46 -14.19 22.27
CA ALA A 59 3.75 -13.72 22.80
C ALA A 59 4.93 -13.81 21.80
N ASP A 60 4.85 -14.66 20.78
CA ASP A 60 5.96 -14.93 19.84
C ASP A 60 6.18 -13.84 18.76
N HIS A 61 5.27 -12.88 18.58
CA HIS A 61 5.39 -11.84 17.55
C HIS A 61 5.85 -10.51 18.14
N HIS A 62 7.09 -10.14 17.92
CA HIS A 62 7.58 -8.79 18.22
C HIS A 62 7.07 -7.78 17.19
N GLY A 63 6.28 -6.81 17.63
CA GLY A 63 5.82 -5.65 16.84
C GLY A 63 4.34 -5.33 17.00
N SER A 64 3.79 -4.59 16.04
CA SER A 64 2.39 -4.16 16.05
C SER A 64 1.45 -5.10 15.28
N TYR A 65 0.15 -4.89 15.45
CA TYR A 65 -0.95 -5.56 14.77
C TYR A 65 -1.85 -4.55 14.08
N LEU A 66 -2.45 -4.95 12.96
CA LEU A 66 -3.52 -4.22 12.29
C LEU A 66 -4.85 -4.90 12.57
N GLY A 67 -5.70 -4.21 13.33
CA GLY A 67 -7.06 -4.65 13.67
C GLY A 67 -8.09 -4.03 12.73
N ILE A 68 -8.97 -4.85 12.14
CA ILE A 68 -10.15 -4.39 11.40
C ILE A 68 -11.42 -4.76 12.15
N CYS A 69 -12.25 -3.78 12.46
CA CYS A 69 -13.59 -3.98 13.00
C CYS A 69 -14.57 -4.33 11.88
N GLN A 70 -15.24 -5.47 11.99
CA GLN A 70 -16.29 -5.89 11.07
C GLN A 70 -17.49 -6.40 11.84
N SER A 71 -18.69 -6.09 11.35
CA SER A 71 -19.92 -6.65 11.89
C SER A 71 -20.33 -7.88 11.09
N GLY A 72 -20.57 -8.99 11.76
CA GLY A 72 -20.94 -10.25 11.13
C GLY A 72 -21.54 -11.25 12.10
N VAL A 73 -22.11 -12.32 11.55
CA VAL A 73 -22.48 -13.50 12.34
C VAL A 73 -21.34 -14.48 12.17
N LEU A 74 -20.44 -14.54 13.16
CA LEU A 74 -19.33 -15.47 13.18
C LEU A 74 -19.74 -16.77 13.87
N ASN A 75 -19.44 -17.88 13.23
CA ASN A 75 -19.53 -19.17 13.88
C ASN A 75 -18.19 -19.51 14.54
N THR A 76 -18.08 -19.23 15.84
CA THR A 76 -16.85 -19.49 16.62
C THR A 76 -16.67 -20.96 16.98
N LYS A 77 -17.73 -21.78 16.92
CA LYS A 77 -17.68 -23.21 17.30
C LYS A 77 -17.11 -24.13 16.21
N TRP A 78 -17.27 -23.76 14.94
CA TRP A 78 -16.84 -24.55 13.78
C TRP A 78 -16.14 -23.68 12.74
N PHE A 79 -15.20 -22.84 13.19
CA PHE A 79 -14.57 -21.80 12.36
C PHE A 79 -14.02 -22.32 11.02
N ASP A 80 -13.64 -23.61 10.95
CA ASP A 80 -13.04 -24.26 9.78
C ASP A 80 -13.98 -25.19 8.96
N GLU A 81 -15.12 -25.65 9.49
CA GLU A 81 -15.85 -26.78 8.86
C GLU A 81 -16.82 -26.37 7.73
N GLU A 82 -17.34 -25.13 7.73
CA GLU A 82 -18.44 -24.75 6.82
C GLU A 82 -18.14 -23.59 5.87
N HIS A 83 -16.90 -23.07 5.82
CA HIS A 83 -16.54 -21.89 5.01
C HIS A 83 -17.43 -20.65 5.32
N SER A 84 -18.22 -20.69 6.40
CA SER A 84 -19.27 -19.72 6.72
C SER A 84 -18.70 -18.35 7.10
N ASN A 85 -17.43 -18.32 7.51
CA ASN A 85 -16.70 -17.11 7.89
C ASN A 85 -15.81 -16.58 6.74
N GLU A 86 -15.73 -17.24 5.58
CA GLU A 86 -14.82 -16.85 4.49
C GLU A 86 -15.07 -15.44 3.99
N HIS A 87 -16.34 -15.09 3.76
CA HIS A 87 -16.68 -13.77 3.26
C HIS A 87 -16.27 -12.67 4.26
N PHE A 88 -16.51 -12.91 5.55
CA PHE A 88 -16.10 -12.01 6.63
C PHE A 88 -14.57 -11.83 6.65
N MET A 89 -13.82 -12.94 6.64
CA MET A 89 -12.36 -12.89 6.65
C MET A 89 -11.79 -12.26 5.36
N LEU A 90 -12.43 -12.48 4.22
CA LEU A 90 -12.05 -11.87 2.95
C LEU A 90 -12.23 -10.35 2.98
N GLN A 91 -13.35 -9.84 3.50
CA GLN A 91 -13.56 -8.40 3.63
C GLN A 91 -12.52 -7.78 4.58
N ALA A 92 -12.21 -8.44 5.69
CA ALA A 92 -11.18 -7.96 6.62
C ALA A 92 -9.81 -7.93 5.95
N ALA A 93 -9.44 -8.99 5.22
CA ALA A 93 -8.19 -9.08 4.48
C ALA A 93 -8.07 -8.00 3.39
N ILE A 94 -9.15 -7.72 2.65
CA ILE A 94 -9.18 -6.65 1.65
C ILE A 94 -8.93 -5.29 2.34
N ARG A 95 -9.61 -5.01 3.45
CA ARG A 95 -9.42 -3.76 4.19
C ARG A 95 -8.01 -3.63 4.77
N GLN A 96 -7.42 -4.74 5.25
CA GLN A 96 -6.02 -4.77 5.68
C GLN A 96 -5.07 -4.41 4.55
N GLN A 97 -5.25 -5.00 3.36
CA GLN A 97 -4.42 -4.68 2.18
C GLN A 97 -4.52 -3.22 1.76
N GLN A 98 -5.70 -2.61 1.90
CA GLN A 98 -5.90 -1.19 1.65
C GLN A 98 -5.06 -0.33 2.61
N ILE A 99 -5.11 -0.63 3.91
CA ILE A 99 -4.36 0.12 4.93
C ILE A 99 -2.86 -0.15 4.80
N ALA A 100 -2.44 -1.40 4.61
CA ALA A 100 -1.06 -1.77 4.37
C ALA A 100 -0.49 -1.05 3.14
N GLY A 101 -1.25 -0.95 2.05
CA GLY A 101 -0.86 -0.17 0.88
C GLY A 101 -0.69 1.32 1.17
N PHE A 102 -1.55 1.90 1.99
CA PHE A 102 -1.39 3.28 2.46
C PHE A 102 -0.12 3.45 3.29
N LEU A 103 0.15 2.53 4.22
CA LEU A 103 1.37 2.54 5.04
C LEU A 103 2.62 2.39 4.18
N SER A 104 2.59 1.56 3.13
CA SER A 104 3.69 1.46 2.17
C SER A 104 3.92 2.78 1.44
N ILE A 105 2.87 3.41 0.91
CA ILE A 105 2.99 4.74 0.27
C ILE A 105 3.53 5.76 1.27
N MET A 106 3.04 5.75 2.51
CA MET A 106 3.53 6.65 3.55
C MET A 106 5.01 6.44 3.83
N GLY A 107 5.47 5.20 4.03
CA GLY A 107 6.89 4.90 4.23
C GLY A 107 7.75 5.33 3.04
N LEU A 108 7.28 5.11 1.81
CA LEU A 108 7.96 5.51 0.56
C LEU A 108 8.21 7.01 0.49
N ILE A 109 7.26 7.82 0.95
CA ILE A 109 7.38 9.28 0.80
C ILE A 109 8.24 9.96 1.88
N GLN A 110 8.54 9.27 2.99
CA GLN A 110 9.27 9.87 4.11
C GLN A 110 10.77 10.03 3.84
N PRO A 111 11.40 11.16 4.25
CA PRO A 111 12.74 11.58 3.83
C PRO A 111 13.95 10.79 4.34
N ASN A 112 13.81 9.73 5.17
CA ASN A 112 14.98 9.04 5.73
C ASN A 112 15.22 7.65 5.13
N ASP A 113 16.47 7.33 4.81
CA ASP A 113 16.91 6.08 4.18
C ASP A 113 16.57 4.82 5.03
N VAL A 114 16.46 4.95 6.36
CA VAL A 114 16.05 3.87 7.28
C VAL A 114 14.60 3.39 7.01
N TYR A 115 13.72 4.28 6.52
CA TYR A 115 12.33 3.96 6.21
C TYR A 115 12.14 3.16 4.91
N GLN A 116 13.17 3.07 4.07
CA GLN A 116 13.14 2.25 2.86
C GLN A 116 13.13 0.74 3.18
N CYS A 117 13.59 0.34 4.37
CA CYS A 117 13.60 -1.07 4.80
C CYS A 117 12.18 -1.63 5.04
N GLY A 118 11.22 -0.77 5.41
CA GLY A 118 9.81 -1.16 5.54
C GLY A 118 9.15 -1.52 4.20
N LEU A 119 9.73 -1.09 3.07
CA LEU A 119 9.24 -1.35 1.72
C LEU A 119 9.55 -2.75 1.22
N THR A 120 10.59 -3.35 1.79
CA THR A 120 10.99 -4.73 1.50
C THR A 120 10.22 -5.75 2.32
N TYR A 121 9.34 -5.30 3.23
CA TYR A 121 8.58 -6.19 4.09
C TYR A 121 7.09 -6.16 3.74
N ASP A 122 6.49 -7.34 3.60
CA ASP A 122 5.04 -7.50 3.55
C ASP A 122 4.48 -7.02 4.89
N PHE A 123 3.98 -5.78 4.93
CA PHE A 123 3.36 -5.20 6.12
C PHE A 123 2.31 -6.14 6.72
N ILE A 124 1.73 -7.05 5.93
CA ILE A 124 0.91 -8.14 6.41
C ILE A 124 1.72 -9.42 6.30
N ARG A 125 2.24 -9.96 7.40
CA ARG A 125 2.87 -11.29 7.34
C ARG A 125 1.86 -12.29 6.77
N GLN A 126 2.20 -12.97 5.67
CA GLN A 126 1.38 -14.02 5.05
C GLN A 126 1.26 -15.30 5.90
N LYS A 127 1.69 -15.26 7.17
CA LYS A 127 1.35 -16.31 8.11
C LYS A 127 -0.16 -16.19 8.34
N ASP A 128 -0.88 -17.30 8.24
CA ASP A 128 -2.31 -17.41 8.57
C ASP A 128 -2.56 -17.29 10.09
N HIS A 129 -1.86 -16.36 10.75
CA HIS A 129 -2.08 -16.02 12.14
C HIS A 129 -3.01 -14.82 12.22
N PHE A 130 -4.16 -15.00 12.86
CA PHE A 130 -5.07 -13.92 13.17
C PHE A 130 -5.68 -14.11 14.55
N VAL A 131 -6.11 -12.99 15.13
CA VAL A 131 -6.88 -12.96 16.38
C VAL A 131 -8.21 -12.30 16.09
N LEU A 132 -9.29 -12.93 16.51
CA LEU A 132 -10.63 -12.37 16.55
C LEU A 132 -10.93 -11.95 17.98
N TYR A 133 -11.45 -10.75 18.15
CA TYR A 133 -11.80 -10.22 19.46
C TYR A 133 -13.15 -9.51 19.41
N ASN A 134 -14.07 -9.90 20.28
CA ASN A 134 -15.35 -9.24 20.50
C ASN A 134 -15.26 -8.42 21.79
N ILE A 135 -15.18 -7.10 21.65
CA ILE A 135 -15.01 -6.18 22.78
C ILE A 135 -16.24 -6.14 23.71
N HIS A 136 -17.43 -6.51 23.22
CA HIS A 136 -18.67 -6.43 24.01
C HIS A 136 -18.91 -7.70 24.82
N GLU A 137 -18.50 -8.84 24.28
CA GLU A 137 -18.65 -10.15 24.92
C GLU A 137 -17.38 -10.56 25.66
N GLU A 138 -16.29 -9.80 25.51
CA GLU A 138 -14.94 -10.14 25.99
C GLU A 138 -14.48 -11.53 25.51
N ASP A 139 -15.01 -11.98 24.36
CA ASP A 139 -14.71 -13.26 23.73
C ASP A 139 -13.62 -13.10 22.67
N TRP A 140 -12.78 -14.11 22.51
CA TRP A 140 -11.70 -14.10 21.53
C TRP A 140 -11.36 -15.48 20.99
N LEU A 141 -10.82 -15.49 19.77
CA LEU A 141 -10.35 -16.68 19.07
C LEU A 141 -9.03 -16.37 18.37
N SER A 142 -7.99 -17.16 18.62
CA SER A 142 -6.75 -17.11 17.84
C SER A 142 -6.66 -18.33 16.94
N SER A 143 -6.31 -18.13 15.66
CA SER A 143 -5.99 -19.24 14.75
C SER A 143 -4.60 -19.04 14.17
N ARG A 144 -3.87 -20.15 14.01
CA ARG A 144 -2.58 -20.22 13.33
C ARG A 144 -2.63 -21.41 12.38
N ALA A 145 -2.81 -21.16 11.09
CA ALA A 145 -2.44 -22.18 10.11
C ALA A 145 -0.91 -22.17 9.96
N ASN A 146 -0.30 -23.35 9.90
CA ASN A 146 1.10 -23.48 9.48
C ASN A 146 1.15 -23.20 7.97
N GLY A 147 0.99 -21.94 7.59
CA GLY A 147 1.26 -21.51 6.24
C GLY A 147 2.71 -21.84 5.91
N ILE A 148 2.95 -22.32 4.69
CA ILE A 148 4.29 -22.39 4.14
C ILE A 148 4.79 -20.95 4.15
N SER A 149 5.78 -20.66 5.01
CA SER A 149 6.53 -19.42 4.88
C SER A 149 7.08 -19.45 3.46
N LEU A 150 6.52 -18.65 2.55
CA LEU A 150 7.23 -18.30 1.34
C LEU A 150 8.50 -17.63 1.87
N GLU A 151 9.62 -18.34 1.81
CA GLU A 151 10.94 -17.74 1.85
C GLU A 151 11.06 -16.88 0.59
N THR A 152 10.32 -15.77 0.56
CA THR A 152 10.78 -14.60 -0.17
C THR A 152 12.12 -14.22 0.43
N PHE A 153 13.05 -13.74 -0.40
CA PHE A 153 14.48 -13.45 -0.18
C PHE A 153 14.89 -12.59 1.04
N THR A 154 14.07 -12.49 2.08
CA THR A 154 14.26 -11.68 3.27
C THR A 154 14.04 -12.54 4.51
N CYS A 155 14.94 -13.50 4.72
CA CYS A 155 15.16 -14.13 6.02
C CYS A 155 16.64 -13.98 6.39
N SER A 156 17.03 -12.76 6.79
CA SER A 156 18.20 -12.57 7.64
C SER A 156 17.82 -11.67 8.81
N ALA A 157 18.09 -12.20 10.00
CA ALA A 157 17.92 -11.56 11.29
C ALA A 157 18.60 -10.18 11.36
N ASN A 158 18.02 -9.29 12.18
CA ASN A 158 18.29 -7.85 12.35
C ASN A 158 17.54 -6.97 11.34
N TYR A 159 16.22 -6.94 11.48
CA TYR A 159 15.36 -5.99 10.76
C TYR A 159 15.26 -4.69 11.57
N ASP A 160 15.51 -3.55 10.93
CA ASP A 160 15.16 -2.26 11.49
C ASP A 160 13.63 -2.15 11.53
N ILE A 161 13.03 -2.32 12.71
CA ILE A 161 11.63 -2.04 12.96
C ILE A 161 11.45 -0.51 12.93
N LEU A 162 10.48 -0.02 12.16
CA LEU A 162 10.14 1.40 12.18
C LEU A 162 9.35 1.71 13.45
N GLU A 163 10.06 2.16 14.47
CA GLU A 163 9.45 2.64 15.70
C GLU A 163 8.88 4.04 15.49
N TRP A 164 7.55 4.16 15.57
CA TRP A 164 6.85 5.44 15.56
C TRP A 164 5.99 5.57 16.80
N SER A 165 6.02 6.71 17.48
CA SER A 165 4.95 7.02 18.42
C SER A 165 3.63 7.27 17.69
N TYR A 166 2.49 7.07 18.36
CA TYR A 166 1.18 7.44 17.80
C TYR A 166 1.16 8.90 17.31
N SER A 167 1.77 9.83 18.05
CA SER A 167 1.83 11.24 17.67
C SER A 167 2.64 11.50 16.39
N GLN A 168 3.74 10.76 16.19
CA GLN A 168 4.53 10.82 14.96
C GLN A 168 3.73 10.28 13.79
N PHE A 169 3.04 9.15 13.98
CA PHE A 169 2.17 8.56 12.97
C PHE A 169 1.06 9.52 12.52
N GLU A 170 0.38 10.18 13.48
CA GLU A 170 -0.64 11.18 13.17
C GLU A 170 -0.06 12.40 12.43
N THR A 171 1.15 12.83 12.82
CA THR A 171 1.86 13.90 12.13
C THR A 171 2.17 13.52 10.67
N PHE A 172 2.58 12.27 10.42
CA PHE A 172 2.80 11.78 9.06
C PHE A 172 1.51 11.71 8.25
N CYS A 173 0.41 11.25 8.85
CA CYS A 173 -0.89 11.18 8.19
C CYS A 173 -1.46 12.57 7.84
N THR A 174 -1.08 13.60 8.59
CA THR A 174 -1.52 14.98 8.36
C THR A 174 -0.60 15.78 7.42
N ASN A 175 0.51 15.19 6.97
CA ASN A 175 1.41 15.83 6.02
C ASN A 175 0.71 16.13 4.67
N ASN A 176 1.01 17.28 4.07
CA ASN A 176 0.33 17.80 2.88
C ASN A 176 0.32 16.82 1.72
N GLU A 177 1.41 16.07 1.51
CA GLU A 177 1.53 15.13 0.39
C GLU A 177 0.60 13.91 0.51
N ILE A 178 0.23 13.50 1.73
CA ILE A 178 -0.52 12.26 1.97
C ILE A 178 -1.87 12.47 2.63
N ASN A 179 -2.12 13.61 3.26
CA ASN A 179 -3.34 13.90 4.02
C ASN A 179 -4.61 13.66 3.19
N LYS A 180 -4.62 14.03 1.91
CA LYS A 180 -5.77 13.76 1.04
C LYS A 180 -6.00 12.26 0.84
N LEU A 181 -4.95 11.49 0.59
CA LEU A 181 -5.06 10.04 0.53
C LEU A 181 -5.54 9.48 1.87
N PHE A 182 -4.97 9.92 2.99
CA PHE A 182 -5.35 9.50 4.34
C PHE A 182 -6.85 9.74 4.59
N GLN A 183 -7.42 10.88 4.20
CA GLN A 183 -8.86 11.16 4.33
C GLN A 183 -9.73 10.10 3.61
N TYR A 184 -9.32 9.65 2.42
CA TYR A 184 -10.00 8.58 1.69
C TYR A 184 -9.76 7.18 2.30
N MET A 185 -8.66 6.99 3.01
CA MET A 185 -8.39 5.74 3.73
C MET A 185 -9.11 5.69 5.10
N HIS A 186 -9.33 6.83 5.74
CA HIS A 186 -9.85 6.95 7.11
C HIS A 186 -11.34 6.65 7.25
N SER A 187 -12.19 7.14 6.35
CA SER A 187 -13.62 6.84 6.45
C SER A 187 -13.91 5.45 5.89
N ASN A 188 -14.92 4.72 6.39
CA ASN A 188 -15.47 3.52 5.74
C ASN A 188 -16.68 3.82 4.83
N ALA A 189 -16.84 5.07 4.42
CA ALA A 189 -17.94 5.44 3.52
C ALA A 189 -17.85 4.70 2.18
N GLN A 190 -19.03 4.38 1.64
CA GLN A 190 -19.20 3.67 0.36
C GLN A 190 -19.20 4.64 -0.83
N ASN A 191 -18.41 5.72 -0.75
CA ASN A 191 -18.28 6.66 -1.86
C ASN A 191 -17.53 5.97 -3.02
N PRO A 192 -18.06 5.98 -4.26
CA PRO A 192 -17.41 5.33 -5.41
C PRO A 192 -15.96 5.76 -5.66
N ILE A 193 -15.65 7.05 -5.48
CA ILE A 193 -14.28 7.56 -5.62
C ILE A 193 -13.37 6.95 -4.55
N GLN A 194 -13.87 6.92 -3.32
CA GLN A 194 -13.12 6.38 -2.19
C GLN A 194 -12.87 4.88 -2.35
N ILE A 195 -13.88 4.13 -2.81
CA ILE A 195 -13.75 2.71 -3.16
C ILE A 195 -12.67 2.54 -4.23
N THR A 196 -12.70 3.36 -5.29
CA THR A 196 -11.72 3.31 -6.39
C THR A 196 -10.30 3.58 -5.87
N LEU A 197 -10.11 4.60 -5.04
CA LEU A 197 -8.82 4.93 -4.44
C LEU A 197 -8.31 3.81 -3.55
N ARG A 198 -9.15 3.26 -2.67
CA ARG A 198 -8.76 2.13 -1.81
C ARG A 198 -8.39 0.89 -2.63
N GLN A 199 -9.15 0.57 -3.68
CA GLN A 199 -8.83 -0.53 -4.59
C GLN A 199 -7.50 -0.31 -5.31
N ALA A 200 -7.24 0.90 -5.79
CA ALA A 200 -5.96 1.24 -6.42
C ALA A 200 -4.79 1.11 -5.43
N VAL A 201 -4.94 1.59 -4.19
CA VAL A 201 -3.93 1.45 -3.12
C VAL A 201 -3.65 -0.02 -2.80
N ALA A 202 -4.69 -0.84 -2.62
CA ALA A 202 -4.52 -2.27 -2.36
C ALA A 202 -3.88 -3.01 -3.55
N ARG A 203 -4.16 -2.59 -4.80
CA ARG A 203 -3.52 -3.17 -5.98
C ARG A 203 -2.05 -2.75 -6.07
N LEU A 204 -1.73 -1.50 -5.78
CA LEU A 204 -0.37 -1.00 -5.75
C LEU A 204 0.45 -1.71 -4.67
N TYR A 205 -0.12 -1.94 -3.49
CA TYR A 205 0.51 -2.73 -2.43
C TYR A 205 1.05 -4.07 -2.96
N LYS A 206 0.19 -4.83 -3.65
CA LYS A 206 0.57 -6.10 -4.27
C LYS A 206 1.65 -5.94 -5.33
N ALA A 207 1.69 -4.80 -6.03
CA ALA A 207 2.72 -4.51 -7.01
C ALA A 207 4.08 -4.22 -6.35
N ILE A 208 4.09 -3.47 -5.25
CA ILE A 208 5.31 -3.18 -4.48
C ILE A 208 5.88 -4.49 -3.90
N MET A 209 5.01 -5.36 -3.39
CA MET A 209 5.37 -6.65 -2.79
C MET A 209 5.60 -7.78 -3.81
N ALA A 210 5.46 -7.52 -5.11
CA ALA A 210 5.57 -8.56 -6.12
C ALA A 210 6.99 -9.14 -6.17
N THR A 211 7.10 -10.46 -6.27
CA THR A 211 8.39 -11.17 -6.32
C THR A 211 9.04 -11.17 -7.70
N THR A 212 8.30 -10.79 -8.74
CA THR A 212 8.79 -10.68 -10.11
C THR A 212 8.60 -9.26 -10.65
N TYR A 213 9.54 -8.83 -11.50
CA TYR A 213 9.48 -7.54 -12.19
C TYR A 213 8.25 -7.42 -13.10
N THR A 214 7.87 -8.52 -13.74
CA THR A 214 6.66 -8.62 -14.54
C THR A 214 5.40 -8.33 -13.70
N ASP A 215 5.24 -9.01 -12.56
CA ASP A 215 4.07 -8.82 -11.70
C ASP A 215 4.03 -7.42 -11.10
N GLN A 216 5.19 -6.85 -10.76
CA GLN A 216 5.31 -5.47 -10.31
C GLN A 216 4.84 -4.49 -11.39
N LEU A 217 5.30 -4.65 -12.65
CA LEU A 217 4.86 -3.82 -13.77
C LEU A 217 3.35 -3.92 -13.99
N LEU A 218 2.82 -5.15 -14.08
CA LEU A 218 1.40 -5.37 -14.31
C LEU A 218 0.55 -4.82 -13.18
N GLY A 219 0.94 -5.05 -11.93
CA GLY A 219 0.25 -4.52 -10.75
C GLY A 219 0.21 -2.99 -10.72
N ALA A 220 1.33 -2.34 -11.04
CA ALA A 220 1.41 -0.89 -11.12
C ALA A 220 0.54 -0.33 -12.26
N ILE A 221 0.51 -0.97 -13.43
CA ILE A 221 -0.38 -0.54 -14.53
C ILE A 221 -1.85 -0.80 -14.21
N THR A 222 -2.19 -1.93 -13.60
CA THR A 222 -3.58 -2.18 -13.15
C THR A 222 -4.03 -1.11 -12.15
N THR A 223 -3.13 -0.63 -11.29
CA THR A 223 -3.43 0.49 -10.38
C THR A 223 -3.85 1.73 -11.16
N LEU A 224 -3.11 2.09 -12.22
CA LEU A 224 -3.45 3.21 -13.11
C LEU A 224 -4.78 2.97 -13.84
N GLU A 225 -5.03 1.75 -14.29
CA GLU A 225 -6.28 1.36 -14.95
C GLU A 225 -7.49 1.53 -14.02
N ILE A 226 -7.38 1.09 -12.75
CA ILE A 226 -8.43 1.23 -11.73
C ILE A 226 -8.84 2.70 -11.58
N LEU A 227 -7.86 3.61 -11.49
CA LEU A 227 -8.11 5.05 -11.33
C LEU A 227 -8.71 5.68 -12.59
N LEU A 228 -8.22 5.30 -13.77
CA LEU A 228 -8.38 6.06 -15.01
C LEU A 228 -9.24 5.41 -16.08
N THR A 229 -9.93 4.31 -15.78
CA THR A 229 -10.88 3.63 -16.67
C THR A 229 -12.29 3.79 -16.14
N ASN A 230 -13.27 4.08 -16.99
CA ASN A 230 -14.68 4.10 -16.57
C ASN A 230 -15.18 2.66 -16.41
N ASP A 231 -15.95 2.38 -15.35
CA ASP A 231 -16.35 1.01 -14.98
C ASP A 231 -17.22 0.34 -16.06
N HIS A 232 -17.87 1.14 -16.92
CA HIS A 232 -18.81 0.68 -17.95
C HIS A 232 -18.22 0.59 -19.36
N SER A 233 -16.95 0.95 -19.57
CA SER A 233 -16.37 0.97 -20.92
C SER A 233 -14.88 0.64 -20.94
N ARG A 234 -14.48 -0.20 -21.90
CA ARG A 234 -13.06 -0.46 -22.17
C ARG A 234 -12.38 0.84 -22.60
N THR A 235 -11.57 1.42 -21.72
CA THR A 235 -10.82 2.64 -22.01
C THR A 235 -9.53 2.28 -22.76
N PRO A 236 -9.29 2.81 -23.97
CA PRO A 236 -8.05 2.52 -24.69
C PRO A 236 -6.82 3.03 -23.94
N TYR A 237 -5.70 2.30 -24.00
CA TYR A 237 -4.46 2.69 -23.34
C TYR A 237 -3.96 4.09 -23.72
N LYS A 238 -4.16 4.49 -24.98
CA LYS A 238 -3.85 5.86 -25.43
C LYS A 238 -4.54 6.91 -24.54
N LYS A 239 -5.81 6.70 -24.20
CA LYS A 239 -6.60 7.60 -23.37
C LYS A 239 -6.15 7.59 -21.91
N ILE A 240 -5.78 6.42 -21.38
CA ILE A 240 -5.19 6.30 -20.04
C ILE A 240 -3.88 7.12 -19.98
N LYS A 241 -2.97 6.95 -20.94
CA LYS A 241 -1.71 7.73 -21.01
C LYS A 241 -1.96 9.24 -21.10
N GLU A 242 -2.94 9.67 -21.89
CA GLU A 242 -3.33 11.09 -21.99
C GLU A 242 -3.86 11.63 -20.64
N ARG A 243 -4.70 10.86 -19.94
CA ARG A 243 -5.20 11.22 -18.60
C ARG A 243 -4.06 11.30 -17.57
N ILE A 244 -3.12 10.35 -17.57
CA ILE A 244 -1.92 10.39 -16.71
C ILE A 244 -1.12 11.67 -16.95
N ARG A 245 -0.82 12.00 -18.21
CA ARG A 245 -0.12 13.26 -18.56
C ARG A 245 -0.84 14.50 -18.06
N THR A 246 -2.17 14.48 -18.08
CA THR A 246 -2.98 15.62 -17.63
C THR A 246 -2.92 15.78 -16.11
N ILE A 247 -2.93 14.66 -15.37
CA ILE A 247 -2.86 14.66 -13.91
C ILE A 247 -1.45 14.99 -13.41
N LEU A 248 -0.43 14.39 -14.02
CA LEU A 248 0.96 14.47 -13.54
C LEU A 248 1.78 15.60 -14.16
N GLY A 249 1.37 16.10 -15.33
CA GLY A 249 2.20 17.01 -16.13
C GLY A 249 3.32 16.30 -16.91
N SER A 250 4.02 17.06 -17.75
CA SER A 250 5.06 16.54 -18.65
C SER A 250 6.35 16.14 -17.94
N GLU A 251 6.68 16.80 -16.83
CA GLU A 251 7.93 16.54 -16.09
C GLU A 251 7.92 15.13 -15.49
N LEU A 252 6.93 14.82 -14.63
CA LEU A 252 6.82 13.51 -13.98
C LEU A 252 6.58 12.38 -14.99
N THR A 253 5.80 12.62 -16.06
CA THR A 253 5.58 11.58 -17.08
C THR A 253 6.80 11.29 -17.93
N THR A 254 7.66 12.28 -18.16
CA THR A 254 8.97 12.07 -18.80
C THR A 254 9.92 11.37 -17.83
N ARG A 255 10.01 11.84 -16.58
CA ARG A 255 10.91 11.28 -15.55
C ARG A 255 10.68 9.80 -15.30
N TYR A 256 9.43 9.35 -15.25
CA TYR A 256 9.09 7.93 -15.10
C TYR A 256 8.78 7.22 -16.43
N ALA A 257 9.27 7.75 -17.55
CA ALA A 257 9.24 7.11 -18.86
C ALA A 257 7.87 6.49 -19.22
N LEU A 258 6.79 7.27 -19.13
CA LEU A 258 5.40 6.80 -19.33
C LEU A 258 5.22 5.95 -20.60
N GLU A 259 5.84 6.34 -21.70
CA GLU A 259 5.73 5.60 -22.96
C GLU A 259 6.39 4.23 -22.86
N THR A 260 7.64 4.17 -22.39
CA THR A 260 8.40 2.92 -22.19
C THR A 260 7.68 1.95 -21.26
N VAL A 261 7.12 2.44 -20.15
CA VAL A 261 6.35 1.61 -19.20
C VAL A 261 5.16 0.92 -19.88
N PHE A 262 4.37 1.65 -20.68
CA PHE A 262 3.22 1.07 -21.38
C PHE A 262 3.63 0.19 -22.57
N GLU A 263 4.72 0.51 -23.25
CA GLU A 263 5.28 -0.32 -24.32
C GLU A 263 5.77 -1.67 -23.78
N SER A 264 6.48 -1.67 -22.65
CA SER A 264 6.95 -2.89 -22.00
C SER A 264 5.81 -3.81 -21.56
N ARG A 265 4.74 -3.24 -21.02
CA ARG A 265 3.52 -4.03 -20.71
C ARG A 265 2.87 -4.59 -21.97
N ASN A 266 2.83 -3.81 -23.05
CA ASN A 266 2.29 -4.28 -24.32
C ASN A 266 3.15 -5.42 -24.90
N HIS A 267 4.48 -5.31 -24.82
CA HIS A 267 5.40 -6.38 -25.21
C HIS A 267 5.19 -7.64 -24.39
N TYR A 268 5.16 -7.55 -23.06
CA TYR A 268 4.91 -8.70 -22.20
C TYR A 268 3.57 -9.38 -22.55
N VAL A 269 2.46 -8.64 -22.55
CA VAL A 269 1.12 -9.23 -22.72
C VAL A 269 0.90 -9.83 -24.12
N HIS A 270 1.54 -9.29 -25.16
CA HIS A 270 1.33 -9.76 -26.53
C HIS A 270 2.44 -10.65 -27.08
N ARG A 271 3.65 -10.61 -26.50
CA ARG A 271 4.81 -11.38 -26.96
C ARG A 271 5.31 -12.39 -25.94
N GLY A 272 4.80 -12.37 -24.71
CA GLY A 272 5.18 -13.30 -23.64
C GLY A 272 6.63 -13.16 -23.17
N THR A 273 7.25 -12.00 -23.40
CA THR A 273 8.64 -11.76 -23.02
C THR A 273 8.72 -11.25 -21.60
N ASP A 274 9.22 -12.07 -20.68
CA ASP A 274 9.49 -11.65 -19.30
C ASP A 274 10.45 -10.47 -19.24
N LEU A 275 10.25 -9.60 -18.24
CA LEU A 275 11.11 -8.45 -17.99
C LEU A 275 12.27 -8.84 -17.11
N VAL A 276 13.48 -8.54 -17.60
CA VAL A 276 14.74 -8.75 -16.87
C VAL A 276 15.23 -7.45 -16.24
N GLU A 277 14.85 -6.30 -16.80
CA GLU A 277 15.30 -4.97 -16.35
C GLU A 277 14.46 -4.45 -15.19
N ARG A 278 15.11 -4.13 -14.06
CA ARG A 278 14.50 -3.61 -12.83
C ARG A 278 13.95 -2.19 -12.96
N THR A 279 14.56 -1.39 -13.83
CA THR A 279 14.27 0.03 -14.05
C THR A 279 12.80 0.29 -14.41
N ILE A 280 12.25 -0.48 -15.35
CA ILE A 280 10.90 -0.26 -15.92
C ILE A 280 9.78 -0.53 -14.89
N PRO A 281 9.78 -1.66 -14.15
CA PRO A 281 8.85 -1.87 -13.04
C PRO A 281 8.90 -0.77 -11.97
N LEU A 282 10.10 -0.31 -11.57
CA LEU A 282 10.24 0.78 -10.59
C LEU A 282 9.66 2.10 -11.09
N GLN A 283 9.89 2.43 -12.37
CA GLN A 283 9.27 3.59 -13.01
C GLN A 283 7.74 3.46 -13.03
N ALA A 284 7.20 2.27 -13.28
CA ALA A 284 5.76 2.02 -13.24
C ALA A 284 5.17 2.23 -11.83
N VAL A 285 5.87 1.74 -10.79
CA VAL A 285 5.50 1.99 -9.38
C VAL A 285 5.52 3.49 -9.06
N GLY A 286 6.57 4.19 -9.49
CA GLY A 286 6.68 5.66 -9.35
C GLY A 286 5.51 6.41 -10.00
N LEU A 287 5.16 6.05 -11.24
CA LEU A 287 3.97 6.59 -11.94
C LEU A 287 2.69 6.33 -11.16
N ALA A 288 2.50 5.10 -10.67
CA ALA A 288 1.30 4.70 -9.94
C ALA A 288 1.13 5.51 -8.64
N ILE A 289 2.20 5.66 -7.87
CA ILE A 289 2.19 6.44 -6.62
C ILE A 289 1.90 7.90 -6.90
N ALA A 290 2.66 8.52 -7.83
CA ALA A 290 2.45 9.91 -8.20
C ALA A 290 1.00 10.13 -8.67
N THR A 291 0.46 9.18 -9.45
CA THR A 291 -0.93 9.26 -9.94
C THR A 291 -1.93 9.12 -8.80
N ILE A 292 -1.77 8.18 -7.87
CA ILE A 292 -2.65 8.02 -6.71
C ILE A 292 -2.72 9.32 -5.90
N LEU A 293 -1.57 9.91 -5.57
CA LEU A 293 -1.50 11.12 -4.75
C LEU A 293 -2.21 12.29 -5.44
N ARG A 294 -1.88 12.55 -6.71
CA ARG A 294 -2.53 13.60 -7.50
C ARG A 294 -4.01 13.34 -7.76
N TYR A 295 -4.40 12.08 -7.91
CA TYR A 295 -5.79 11.69 -8.08
C TYR A 295 -6.57 11.95 -6.79
N ALA A 296 -6.04 11.60 -5.63
CA ALA A 296 -6.64 11.88 -4.33
C ALA A 296 -6.85 13.39 -4.14
N ASP A 297 -5.87 14.23 -4.49
CA ASP A 297 -6.01 15.69 -4.47
C ASP A 297 -7.12 16.17 -5.41
N ALA A 298 -7.14 15.67 -6.64
CA ALA A 298 -8.12 16.08 -7.64
C ALA A 298 -9.55 15.70 -7.27
N CYS A 299 -9.75 14.60 -6.54
CA CYS A 299 -11.07 14.06 -6.22
C CYS A 299 -11.94 14.94 -5.31
N ILE A 300 -11.35 15.89 -4.58
CA ILE A 300 -12.06 16.72 -3.58
C ILE A 300 -13.29 17.43 -4.19
N ASP A 301 -13.17 17.85 -5.45
CA ASP A 301 -14.20 18.65 -6.12
C ASP A 301 -15.25 17.80 -6.88
N TYR A 302 -15.16 16.47 -6.82
CA TYR A 302 -15.99 15.57 -7.62
C TYR A 302 -16.81 14.62 -6.76
N LYS A 303 -18.07 14.41 -7.17
CA LYS A 303 -18.96 13.43 -6.51
C LYS A 303 -18.78 12.03 -7.04
N THR A 304 -18.38 11.90 -8.31
CA THR A 304 -18.21 10.61 -8.97
C THR A 304 -16.91 10.56 -9.78
N LYS A 305 -16.38 9.35 -9.94
CA LYS A 305 -15.22 9.05 -10.79
C LYS A 305 -15.43 9.55 -12.22
N ASP A 306 -16.61 9.33 -12.79
CA ASP A 306 -16.92 9.77 -14.16
C ASP A 306 -16.83 11.29 -14.32
N GLN A 307 -17.24 12.07 -13.32
CA GLN A 307 -17.12 13.53 -13.38
C GLN A 307 -15.66 13.97 -13.47
N LEU A 308 -14.78 13.38 -12.65
CA LEU A 308 -13.34 13.64 -12.70
C LEU A 308 -12.76 13.23 -14.07
N LEU A 309 -13.07 12.03 -14.54
CA LEU A 309 -12.53 11.53 -15.80
C LEU A 309 -13.01 12.34 -17.02
N ASN A 310 -14.25 12.81 -17.01
CA ASN A 310 -14.78 13.73 -18.03
C ASN A 310 -14.10 15.10 -17.98
N ASP A 311 -13.79 15.62 -16.78
CA ASP A 311 -13.04 16.87 -16.68
C ASP A 311 -11.61 16.74 -17.22
N LEU A 312 -10.93 15.64 -16.92
CA LEU A 312 -9.61 15.34 -17.50
C LEU A 312 -9.67 15.27 -19.03
N ASP A 313 -10.68 14.60 -19.59
CA ASP A 313 -10.89 14.52 -21.03
C ASP A 313 -11.17 15.90 -21.66
N ARG A 314 -11.94 16.75 -20.96
CA ARG A 314 -12.20 18.13 -21.39
C ARG A 314 -10.93 18.97 -21.37
N ARG A 315 -10.09 18.82 -20.33
CA ARG A 315 -8.77 19.47 -20.24
C ARG A 315 -7.87 19.04 -21.39
N LEU A 316 -7.84 17.76 -21.73
CA LEU A 316 -7.10 17.24 -22.89
C LEU A 316 -7.49 17.93 -24.21
N GLN A 317 -8.79 18.22 -24.41
CA GLN A 317 -9.27 18.92 -25.61
C GLN A 317 -8.94 20.41 -25.60
N THR A 318 -8.95 21.06 -24.42
CA THR A 318 -8.66 22.50 -24.27
C THR A 318 -7.17 22.83 -24.30
N THR A 319 -6.30 21.95 -23.81
CA THR A 319 -4.84 22.10 -23.92
C THR A 319 -4.36 22.05 -25.37
N ARG A 320 -5.12 21.42 -26.28
CA ARG A 320 -4.88 21.47 -27.73
C ARG A 320 -5.21 22.83 -28.37
N THR A 321 -5.93 23.71 -27.67
CA THR A 321 -6.51 24.94 -28.26
C THR A 321 -6.13 26.24 -27.56
N ASN A 322 -5.44 26.24 -26.40
CA ASN A 322 -5.07 27.48 -25.71
C ASN A 322 -3.79 27.40 -24.88
N THR A 323 -2.75 28.14 -25.30
CA THR A 323 -1.46 28.31 -24.60
C THR A 323 -1.50 29.27 -23.40
N SER A 324 -2.53 30.11 -23.26
CA SER A 324 -2.56 31.17 -22.22
C SER A 324 -3.21 30.75 -20.89
N ARG A 325 -4.09 29.74 -20.88
CA ARG A 325 -4.75 29.21 -19.67
C ARG A 325 -3.90 28.20 -18.87
N GLN A 326 -2.72 27.85 -19.38
CA GLN A 326 -1.78 26.93 -18.73
C GLN A 326 -1.37 27.41 -17.32
N LYS A 327 -1.28 28.74 -17.09
CA LYS A 327 -0.80 29.32 -15.82
C LYS A 327 -1.62 29.00 -14.56
N GLN A 328 -2.92 28.73 -14.67
CA GLN A 328 -3.73 28.33 -13.51
C GLN A 328 -3.66 26.83 -13.23
N LEU A 329 -3.35 26.01 -14.23
CA LEU A 329 -3.07 24.58 -14.06
C LEU A 329 -1.71 24.34 -13.38
N TYR A 330 -0.74 25.21 -13.65
CA TYR A 330 0.59 25.14 -13.04
C TYR A 330 0.58 25.23 -11.51
N TYR A 331 -0.38 25.89 -10.87
CA TYR A 331 -0.34 26.09 -9.41
C TYR A 331 -0.51 24.79 -8.60
N LEU A 332 -1.19 23.77 -9.14
CA LEU A 332 -1.21 22.43 -8.55
C LEU A 332 -0.03 21.57 -9.04
N LEU A 333 0.48 21.82 -10.25
CA LEU A 333 1.44 20.95 -10.97
C LEU A 333 2.93 21.30 -10.75
N ASP A 334 3.28 22.53 -10.34
CA ASP A 334 4.67 23.04 -10.26
C ASP A 334 5.30 23.00 -8.85
N GLN A 335 4.63 22.44 -7.84
CA GLN A 335 5.32 22.15 -6.59
C GLN A 335 6.16 20.89 -6.83
N PRO A 336 7.51 20.98 -6.86
CA PRO A 336 8.34 19.81 -7.00
C PRO A 336 8.06 18.94 -5.77
N TYR A 337 7.44 17.78 -5.98
CA TYR A 337 7.34 16.78 -4.94
C TYR A 337 8.76 16.31 -4.63
N SER A 338 9.33 16.85 -3.55
CA SER A 338 10.55 16.31 -2.93
C SER A 338 10.19 15.05 -2.15
N ILE A 339 9.61 14.07 -2.84
CA ILE A 339 9.25 12.77 -2.26
C ILE A 339 10.53 11.93 -2.22
N ALA A 340 10.85 11.37 -1.06
CA ALA A 340 12.05 10.57 -0.85
C ALA A 340 12.14 9.35 -1.78
N LEU A 341 11.01 8.68 -2.03
CA LEU A 341 10.92 7.63 -3.05
C LEU A 341 11.44 8.09 -4.41
N PHE A 342 11.17 9.33 -4.79
CA PHE A 342 11.63 9.82 -6.09
C PHE A 342 13.14 9.91 -6.11
N LYS A 343 13.79 10.24 -4.99
CA LYS A 343 15.25 10.15 -4.84
C LYS A 343 15.75 8.70 -4.89
N TYR A 344 15.04 7.74 -4.29
CA TYR A 344 15.42 6.33 -4.37
C TYR A 344 15.33 5.77 -5.80
N ILE A 345 14.21 6.05 -6.47
CA ILE A 345 14.03 5.67 -7.87
C ILE A 345 15.12 6.33 -8.69
N ASP A 346 15.34 7.64 -8.55
CA ASP A 346 16.41 8.34 -9.28
C ASP A 346 17.79 7.74 -9.02
N LYS A 347 18.16 7.49 -7.76
CA LYS A 347 19.44 6.86 -7.39
C LYS A 347 19.60 5.48 -8.01
N THR A 348 18.51 4.70 -8.06
CA THR A 348 18.53 3.36 -8.69
C THR A 348 18.66 3.48 -10.21
N LEU A 349 17.96 4.43 -10.83
CA LEU A 349 18.06 4.71 -12.26
C LEU A 349 19.46 5.22 -12.65
N GLU A 350 20.05 6.07 -11.82
CA GLU A 350 21.41 6.58 -11.97
C GLU A 350 22.42 5.44 -11.87
N PHE A 351 22.33 4.62 -10.82
CA PHE A 351 23.16 3.42 -10.65
C PHE A 351 23.06 2.47 -11.85
N ASP A 352 21.84 2.13 -12.31
CA ASP A 352 21.65 1.25 -13.47
C ASP A 352 22.26 1.87 -14.74
N CYS A 353 22.17 3.19 -14.91
CA CYS A 353 22.76 3.91 -16.03
C CYS A 353 24.29 3.85 -16.00
N GLU A 354 24.89 4.09 -14.83
CA GLU A 354 26.34 4.02 -14.62
C GLU A 354 26.88 2.60 -14.77
N PHE A 355 26.18 1.61 -14.22
CA PHE A 355 26.51 0.19 -14.34
C PHE A 355 26.51 -0.25 -15.81
N ASN A 356 25.47 0.08 -16.58
CA ASN A 356 25.39 -0.26 -18.00
C ASN A 356 26.41 0.46 -18.87
N LYS A 357 26.90 1.63 -18.44
CA LYS A 357 27.99 2.37 -19.10
C LYS A 357 29.38 1.85 -18.73
N GLY A 358 29.47 0.83 -17.87
CA GLY A 358 30.75 0.31 -17.37
C GLY A 358 31.52 1.32 -16.50
N LEU A 359 30.82 2.31 -15.93
CA LEU A 359 31.41 3.34 -15.07
C LEU A 359 31.53 2.88 -13.61
N TYR A 360 30.88 1.77 -13.26
CA TYR A 360 31.09 1.08 -11.99
C TYR A 360 32.21 0.06 -12.15
N ASP A 361 33.39 0.38 -11.62
CA ASP A 361 34.49 -0.57 -11.51
C ASP A 361 34.11 -1.65 -10.48
N ARG A 362 34.04 -2.91 -10.93
CA ARG A 362 33.71 -4.05 -10.05
C ARG A 362 34.74 -4.28 -8.95
N THR A 363 35.92 -3.65 -9.05
CA THR A 363 37.00 -3.80 -8.09
C THR A 363 36.79 -3.01 -6.78
N ASP A 364 35.95 -1.98 -6.77
CA ASP A 364 35.72 -1.13 -5.59
C ASP A 364 34.75 -1.73 -4.55
N ARG A 365 34.14 -2.89 -4.84
CA ARG A 365 33.33 -3.65 -3.89
C ARG A 365 33.57 -5.15 -4.03
N ILE A 366 34.81 -5.57 -3.84
CA ILE A 366 35.01 -6.85 -3.15
C ILE A 366 34.50 -6.58 -1.74
N PHE A 367 33.31 -7.10 -1.42
CA PHE A 367 32.99 -7.39 -0.02
C PHE A 367 34.15 -8.24 0.47
N GLU A 368 35.07 -7.64 1.23
CA GLU A 368 36.05 -8.45 1.96
C GLU A 368 35.20 -9.45 2.74
N PRO A 369 35.32 -10.76 2.47
CA PRO A 369 34.72 -11.73 3.37
C PRO A 369 35.31 -11.41 4.72
N GLU A 370 34.47 -11.21 5.75
CA GLU A 370 34.91 -11.11 7.14
C GLU A 370 35.62 -12.42 7.52
N ASN A 371 36.87 -12.56 7.11
CA ASN A 371 37.82 -13.53 7.58
C ASN A 371 38.51 -12.91 8.78
N SER A 372 37.87 -12.99 9.95
CA SER A 372 38.58 -13.07 11.23
C SER A 372 37.61 -13.35 12.38
N PHE A 373 37.18 -14.61 12.49
CA PHE A 373 37.01 -15.23 13.80
C PHE A 373 37.95 -16.44 13.85
N ASP A 374 39.25 -16.14 13.87
CA ASP A 374 40.26 -17.00 14.48
C ASP A 374 40.92 -16.13 15.56
N ASP A 375 40.40 -16.25 16.79
CA ASP A 375 41.15 -16.43 18.05
C ASP A 375 40.18 -16.57 19.24
#